data_AF-A0A1W9UE76-F1
#
_entry.id   AF-A0A1W9UE76-F1
#
_cell.length_a   1.000
_cell.length_b   1.000
_cell.length_c   1.000
_cell.angle_alpha   90.00
_cell.angle_beta   90.00
_cell.angle_gamma   90.00
#
_symmetry.space_group_name_H-M   'P 1'
#
loop_
_entity.id
_entity.type
_entity.pdbx_description
1 polymer ?
#
loop_
_entity_poly.entity_id
_entity_poly.type
_entity_poly.pdbx_seq_one_letter_code
_entity_poly.pdbx_strand_id
1 'polypeptide(L)'
;MIVQFLTYLRERPTMLKWLFMAILVFCLVFDFFAERHHAHFWGDHLIEFWAVFGLVGCLGMIVFCKGLSHVWLERDTDHYDK
;
A
#
# COMPACT_ATOMS: atom_id res chain seq x y z
N MET A 1 -2.23 20.48 -19.32
CA MET A 1 -1.03 19.68 -18.99
C MET A 1 -1.30 18.62 -17.92
N ILE A 2 -1.75 18.96 -16.70
CA ILE A 2 -2.04 17.94 -15.65
C ILE A 2 -3.05 16.87 -16.10
N VAL A 3 -4.14 17.27 -16.77
CA VAL A 3 -5.18 16.33 -17.24
C VAL A 3 -4.63 15.35 -18.30
N GLN A 4 -3.72 15.82 -19.15
CA GLN A 4 -3.05 14.99 -20.17
C GLN A 4 -2.08 13.98 -19.53
N PHE A 5 -1.40 14.38 -18.46
CA PHE A 5 -0.54 13.49 -17.70
C PHE A 5 -1.36 12.40 -16.96
N LEU A 6 -2.48 12.78 -16.34
CA LEU A 6 -3.37 11.82 -15.67
C LEU A 6 -4.01 10.82 -16.64
N THR A 7 -4.42 11.28 -17.82
CA THR A 7 -4.97 10.40 -18.87
C THR A 7 -3.91 9.43 -19.38
N TYR A 8 -2.68 9.90 -19.61
CA TYR A 8 -1.57 9.05 -20.00
C TYR A 8 -1.30 7.91 -18.98
N LEU A 9 -1.24 8.23 -17.68
CA LEU A 9 -1.04 7.22 -16.64
C LEU A 9 -2.22 6.25 -16.55
N ARG A 10 -3.46 6.74 -16.72
CA ARG A 10 -4.68 5.93 -16.70
C ARG A 10 -4.76 4.95 -17.87
N GLU A 11 -4.26 5.33 -19.04
CA GLU A 11 -4.23 4.47 -20.24
C GLU A 11 -3.18 3.35 -20.16
N ARG A 12 -2.25 3.40 -19.20
CA ARG A 12 -1.15 2.44 -19.04
C ARG A 12 -1.18 1.72 -17.67
N PRO A 13 -2.30 1.13 -17.24
CA PRO A 13 -2.41 0.54 -15.90
C PRO A 13 -1.41 -0.61 -15.68
N THR A 14 -1.12 -1.38 -16.73
CA THR A 14 -0.13 -2.47 -16.68
C THR A 14 1.27 -1.95 -16.40
N MET A 15 1.67 -0.83 -16.99
CA MET A 15 2.98 -0.21 -16.73
C MET A 15 3.07 0.26 -15.29
N LEU A 16 2.04 0.93 -14.78
CA LEU A 16 1.99 1.38 -13.38
C LEU A 16 2.05 0.20 -12.41
N LYS A 17 1.33 -0.88 -12.71
CA LYS A 17 1.39 -2.12 -11.92
C LYS A 17 2.81 -2.67 -11.85
N TRP A 18 3.49 -2.80 -13.00
CA TRP A 18 4.87 -3.29 -13.03
C TRP A 18 5.84 -2.35 -12.32
N LEU A 19 5.68 -1.03 -12.49
CA LEU A 19 6.47 -0.04 -11.77
C LEU A 19 6.30 -0.18 -10.25
N PHE A 20 5.06 -0.30 -9.78
CA PHE A 20 4.76 -0.52 -8.38
C PHE A 20 5.38 -1.83 -7.85
N MET A 21 5.24 -2.93 -8.60
CA MET A 21 5.86 -4.21 -8.23
C MET A 21 7.39 -4.11 -8.20
N ALA A 22 8.00 -3.38 -9.14
CA ALA A 22 9.43 -3.16 -9.16
C ALA A 22 9.91 -2.37 -7.94
N ILE A 23 9.16 -1.36 -7.49
CA ILE A 23 9.46 -0.61 -6.27
C ILE A 23 9.38 -1.51 -5.03
N LEU A 24 8.35 -2.37 -4.93
CA LEU A 24 8.23 -3.31 -3.81
C LEU A 24 9.41 -4.28 -3.76
N VAL A 25 9.79 -4.87 -4.91
CA VAL A 25 10.96 -5.76 -4.99
C VAL A 25 12.24 -5.00 -4.66
N PHE A 26 12.39 -3.76 -5.11
CA PHE A 26 13.53 -2.92 -4.77
C PHE A 26 13.62 -2.67 -3.27
N CYS A 27 12.52 -2.39 -2.58
CA CYS A 27 12.50 -2.24 -1.12
C CYS A 27 12.96 -3.51 -0.40
N LEU A 28 12.53 -4.69 -0.86
CA LEU A 28 12.99 -5.97 -0.30
C LEU A 28 14.49 -6.16 -0.49
N VAL A 29 15.00 -5.93 -1.71
CA VAL A 29 16.43 -6.05 -2.03
C VAL A 29 17.25 -5.05 -1.22
N PHE A 30 16.77 -3.82 -1.06
CA PHE A 30 17.45 -2.77 -0.32
C PHE A 30 17.62 -3.10 1.16
N ASP A 31 16.66 -3.81 1.77
CA ASP A 31 16.73 -4.22 3.19
C ASP A 31 17.95 -5.12 3.47
N PHE A 32 18.44 -5.88 2.50
CA PHE A 32 19.66 -6.69 2.64
C PHE A 32 20.94 -5.85 2.72
N PHE A 33 20.95 -4.65 2.13
CA PHE A 33 22.11 -3.76 2.14
C PHE A 33 22.08 -2.77 3.31
N ALA A 34 20.95 -2.64 4.00
CA ALA A 34 20.79 -1.71 5.11
C ALA A 34 21.51 -2.22 6.36
N GLU A 35 22.51 -1.48 6.83
CA GLU A 35 23.20 -1.79 8.09
C GLU A 35 22.28 -1.61 9.29
N ARG A 36 22.23 -2.63 10.15
CA ARG A 36 21.37 -2.66 11.36
C ARG A 36 22.17 -2.21 12.57
N HIS A 37 22.15 -0.90 12.84
CA HIS A 37 22.73 -0.36 14.07
C HIS A 37 21.77 -0.55 15.25
N HIS A 38 22.18 -1.38 16.22
CA HIS A 38 21.51 -1.65 17.51
C HIS A 38 20.01 -1.97 17.44
N ALA A 39 19.69 -3.27 17.36
CA ALA A 39 18.33 -3.78 17.46
C ALA A 39 17.71 -3.42 18.84
N HIS A 40 16.74 -2.51 18.84
CA HIS A 40 15.93 -2.18 20.03
C HIS A 40 14.64 -3.01 20.08
N PHE A 41 14.19 -3.51 18.94
CA PHE A 41 12.99 -4.32 18.79
C PHE A 41 13.34 -5.72 18.27
N TRP A 42 12.62 -6.74 18.74
CA TRP A 42 12.88 -8.13 18.36
C TRP A 42 12.79 -8.36 16.83
N GLY A 43 11.88 -7.65 16.16
CA GLY A 43 11.74 -7.67 14.69
C GLY A 43 12.93 -7.07 13.94
N ASP A 44 13.75 -6.24 14.58
CA ASP A 44 14.96 -5.66 13.96
C ASP A 44 16.08 -6.70 13.76
N HIS A 45 15.93 -7.90 14.34
CA HIS A 45 16.83 -9.03 14.06
C HIS A 45 16.45 -9.80 12.79
N LEU A 46 15.21 -9.65 12.32
CA LEU A 46 14.69 -10.38 11.17
C LEU A 46 14.87 -9.58 9.89
N ILE A 47 15.59 -10.15 8.91
CA ILE A 47 15.73 -9.59 7.56
C ILE A 47 14.32 -9.46 6.94
N GLU A 48 14.02 -8.33 6.28
CA GLU A 48 12.73 -8.01 5.66
C GLU A 48 11.54 -7.75 6.60
N PHE A 49 11.71 -7.79 7.93
CA PHE A 49 10.60 -7.64 8.88
C PHE A 49 9.75 -6.40 8.63
N TRP A 50 10.40 -5.24 8.45
CA TRP A 50 9.71 -3.97 8.26
C TRP A 50 8.97 -3.87 6.93
N ALA A 51 9.50 -4.48 5.87
CA ALA A 51 8.83 -4.55 4.57
C ALA A 51 7.55 -5.39 4.65
N VAL A 52 7.63 -6.56 5.29
CA VAL A 52 6.47 -7.44 5.51
C VAL A 52 5.45 -6.79 6.45
N PHE A 53 5.91 -6.18 7.54
CA PHE A 53 5.05 -5.46 8.48
C PHE A 53 4.31 -4.31 7.79
N GLY A 54 4.99 -3.51 6.96
CA GLY A 54 4.37 -2.45 6.19
C GLY A 54 3.32 -2.97 5.19
N LEU A 55 3.62 -4.08 4.49
CA LEU A 55 2.69 -4.72 3.57
C LEU A 55 1.42 -5.21 4.29
N VAL A 56 1.60 -5.96 5.38
CA VAL A 56 0.49 -6.51 6.18
C VAL A 56 -0.30 -5.38 6.83
N GLY A 57 0.36 -4.36 7.36
CA GLY A 57 -0.27 -3.18 7.93
C GLY A 57 -1.13 -2.44 6.90
N CYS A 58 -0.63 -2.26 5.68
CA CYS A 58 -1.39 -1.65 4.60
C CYS A 58 -2.63 -2.47 4.21
N LEU A 59 -2.47 -3.78 3.99
CA LEU A 59 -3.59 -4.67 3.65
C LEU A 59 -4.62 -4.74 4.79
N GLY A 60 -4.16 -4.86 6.04
CA GLY A 60 -5.01 -4.85 7.23
C GLY A 60 -5.79 -3.55 7.35
N MET A 61 -5.14 -2.40 7.12
CA MET A 61 -5.79 -1.09 7.11
C MET A 61 -6.85 -1.01 6.02
N ILE A 62 -6.61 -1.51 4.81
CA ILE A 62 -7.61 -1.54 3.73
C ILE A 62 -8.84 -2.34 4.16
N VAL A 63 -8.64 -3.53 4.73
CA VAL A 63 -9.74 -4.37 5.21
C VAL A 63 -10.50 -3.69 6.34
N PHE A 64 -9.79 -3.11 7.31
CA PHE A 64 -10.37 -2.39 8.44
C PHE A 64 -11.22 -1.20 7.97
N CYS A 65 -10.66 -0.34 7.10
CA CYS A 65 -11.36 0.82 6.55
C CYS A 65 -12.57 0.40 5.71
N LYS A 66 -12.44 -0.66 4.91
CA LYS A 66 -13.56 -1.19 4.12
C LYS A 66 -14.66 -1.74 5.02
N GLY A 67 -14.31 -2.46 6.08
CA GLY A 67 -15.25 -2.96 7.09
C GLY A 67 -15.97 -1.82 7.79
N LEU A 68 -15.25 -0.81 8.25
CA LEU A 68 -15.83 0.38 8.89
C LEU A 68 -16.77 1.12 7.94
N SER A 69 -16.40 1.24 6.66
CA SER A 69 -17.25 1.85 5.64
C SER A 69 -18.58 1.12 5.52
N HIS A 70 -18.58 -0.20 5.30
CA HIS A 70 -19.82 -0.97 5.13
C HIS A 70 -20.70 -1.02 6.38
N VAL A 71 -20.11 -1.01 7.58
CA VAL A 71 -20.86 -1.14 8.83
C VAL A 71 -21.49 0.18 9.28
N TRP A 72 -20.80 1.31 9.06
CA TRP A 72 -21.19 2.58 9.68
C TRP A 72 -21.32 3.76 8.71
N LEU A 73 -20.48 3.82 7.67
CA LEU A 73 -20.33 5.01 6.85
C LEU A 73 -21.14 4.97 5.55
N GLU A 74 -21.42 3.77 5.04
CA GLU A 74 -22.16 3.57 3.80
C GLU A 74 -23.62 3.97 4.02
N ARG A 75 -24.05 5.02 3.31
CA ARG A 75 -25.45 5.42 3.26
C ARG A 75 -26.17 4.59 2.22
N ASP A 76 -27.42 4.29 2.53
CA ASP A 76 -28.32 3.63 1.61
C ASP A 76 -28.38 4.38 0.26
N THR A 77 -28.41 3.63 -0.83
CA THR A 77 -28.43 4.17 -2.20
C THR A 77 -29.62 5.08 -2.45
N ASP A 78 -30.69 4.92 -1.67
CA ASP A 78 -31.94 5.68 -1.74
C ASP A 78 -31.86 7.03 -0.99
N HIS A 79 -30.65 7.51 -0.63
CA HIS A 79 -30.46 8.74 0.14
C HIS A 79 -30.78 10.03 -0.64
N TYR A 80 -30.61 10.03 -1.96
CA TYR A 80 -30.85 11.19 -2.82
C TYR A 80 -32.25 11.20 -3.47
N ASP A 81 -32.97 10.08 -3.37
CA ASP A 81 -34.33 9.92 -3.91
C ASP A 81 -35.41 10.32 -2.88
N LYS A 82 -35.00 10.84 -1.71
CA LYS A 82 -35.87 11.30 -0.61
C LYS A 82 -35.75 12.81 -0.39
#